data_AF-A0A661L7J2-F1
#
_entry.id   AF-A0A661L7J2-F1
#
_cell.length_a   1.000
_cell.length_b   1.000
_cell.length_c   1.000
_cell.angle_alpha   90.00
_cell.angle_beta   90.00
_cell.angle_gamma   90.00
#
_symmetry.space_group_name_H-M   'P 1'
#
loop_
_entity.id
_entity.type
_entity.pdbx_description
1 polymer ?
#
loop_
_entity_poly.entity_id
_entity_poly.type
_entity_poly.pdbx_seq_one_letter_code
_entity_poly.pdbx_strand_id
1 'polypeptide(L)'
;MRIIFTSLVIMVTLLIATPTIAADSGVGRYTAILIGGQGGRSSVVFILDTKEGHVWTWGLAVVGMKKVVERITYKGRVRPGKKMGEVIEEIITTSIEDKRKE
;
A
#
# COMPACT_ATOMS: atom_id res chain seq x y z
N MET A 1 -8.68 -15.09 -48.85
CA MET A 1 -8.15 -13.85 -48.24
C MET A 1 -8.84 -13.49 -46.90
N ARG A 2 -10.18 -13.56 -46.77
CA ARG A 2 -10.91 -13.30 -45.49
C ARG A 2 -10.43 -14.18 -44.32
N ILE A 3 -10.24 -15.48 -44.54
CA ILE A 3 -9.90 -16.45 -43.47
C ILE A 3 -8.51 -16.17 -42.87
N ILE A 4 -7.53 -15.81 -43.72
CA ILE A 4 -6.15 -15.51 -43.29
C ILE A 4 -6.13 -14.25 -42.41
N PHE A 5 -6.93 -13.24 -42.77
CA PHE A 5 -7.07 -12.02 -41.99
C PHE A 5 -7.68 -12.29 -40.61
N THR A 6 -8.72 -13.12 -40.52
CA THR A 6 -9.35 -13.48 -39.24
C THR A 6 -8.39 -14.25 -38.34
N SER A 7 -7.64 -15.20 -38.89
CA SER A 7 -6.64 -15.97 -38.14
C SER A 7 -5.51 -15.08 -37.60
N LEU A 8 -5.06 -14.10 -38.39
CA LEU A 8 -4.02 -13.16 -37.96
C LEU A 8 -4.51 -12.25 -36.84
N VAL A 9 -5.76 -11.77 -36.92
CA VAL A 9 -6.37 -10.92 -35.87
C VAL A 9 -6.50 -11.71 -34.57
N ILE A 10 -6.96 -12.97 -34.62
CA ILE A 10 -7.09 -13.82 -33.43
C ILE A 10 -5.71 -14.06 -32.79
N MET A 11 -4.69 -14.35 -33.59
CA MET A 11 -3.32 -14.60 -33.12
C MET A 11 -2.68 -13.35 -32.49
N VAL A 12 -2.88 -12.16 -33.08
CA VAL A 12 -2.42 -10.89 -32.50
C VAL A 12 -3.16 -10.60 -31.20
N THR A 13 -4.48 -10.84 -31.14
CA THR A 13 -5.26 -10.65 -29.92
C THR A 13 -4.79 -11.58 -28.80
N LEU A 14 -4.41 -12.82 -29.14
CA LEU A 14 -3.86 -13.78 -28.18
C LEU A 14 -2.45 -13.37 -27.68
N LEU A 15 -1.64 -12.70 -28.50
CA LEU A 15 -0.33 -12.20 -28.11
C LEU A 15 -0.39 -10.97 -27.19
N ILE A 16 -1.44 -10.16 -27.29
CA ILE A 16 -1.63 -8.96 -26.44
C ILE A 16 -2.37 -9.33 -25.14
N ALA A 17 -3.00 -10.51 -25.08
CA ALA A 17 -3.58 -11.06 -23.85
C ALA A 17 -2.47 -11.53 -22.90
N THR A 18 -1.72 -10.58 -22.34
CA THR A 18 -0.87 -10.85 -21.18
C THR A 18 -1.78 -11.38 -20.07
N PRO A 19 -1.58 -12.60 -19.55
CA PRO A 19 -2.29 -13.00 -18.35
C PRO A 19 -1.87 -12.01 -17.26
N THR A 20 -2.82 -11.22 -16.78
CA THR A 20 -2.68 -10.61 -15.45
C THR A 20 -2.66 -11.78 -14.50
N ILE A 21 -1.46 -12.29 -14.21
CA ILE A 21 -1.20 -13.12 -13.05
C ILE A 21 -1.34 -12.15 -11.88
N ALA A 22 -2.59 -11.86 -11.51
CA ALA A 22 -2.87 -11.46 -10.15
C ALA A 22 -2.32 -12.60 -9.31
N ALA A 23 -1.28 -12.31 -8.53
CA ALA A 23 -0.69 -13.25 -7.61
C ALA A 23 -1.75 -13.67 -6.60
N ASP A 24 -2.49 -14.71 -6.94
CA ASP A 24 -3.39 -15.47 -6.09
C ASP A 24 -2.61 -16.67 -5.52
N SER A 25 -1.48 -16.38 -4.89
CA SER A 25 -1.16 -17.14 -3.69
C SER A 25 -2.25 -16.73 -2.70
N GLY A 26 -2.99 -17.63 -2.04
CA GLY A 26 -4.12 -17.30 -1.14
C GLY A 26 -3.87 -16.27 -0.02
N VAL A 27 -2.69 -15.66 0.03
CA VAL A 27 -2.35 -14.38 0.65
C VAL A 27 -2.45 -13.28 -0.43
N GLY A 28 -3.55 -12.53 -0.47
CA GLY A 28 -3.71 -11.40 -1.38
C GLY A 28 -2.59 -10.35 -1.26
N ARG A 29 -2.48 -9.42 -2.23
CA ARG A 29 -1.43 -8.37 -2.31
C ARG A 29 -1.19 -7.61 -0.99
N TYR A 30 -2.21 -7.49 -0.15
CA TYR A 30 -2.12 -6.77 1.11
C TYR A 30 -2.20 -7.74 2.28
N THR A 31 -1.23 -7.65 3.20
CA THR A 31 -1.26 -8.34 4.50
C THR A 31 -1.56 -7.32 5.59
N ALA A 32 -2.49 -7.65 6.49
CA ALA A 32 -2.86 -6.81 7.62
C ALA A 32 -2.58 -7.52 8.95
N ILE A 33 -1.91 -6.83 9.88
CA ILE A 33 -1.57 -7.36 11.20
C ILE A 33 -2.00 -6.34 12.26
N LEU A 34 -2.70 -6.80 13.30
CA LEU A 34 -3.02 -5.96 14.45
C LEU A 34 -1.75 -5.74 15.28
N ILE A 35 -1.30 -4.49 15.44
CA ILE A 35 -0.06 -4.12 16.15
C ILE A 35 -0.32 -3.36 17.47
N GLY A 36 -1.59 -3.18 17.84
CA GLY A 36 -1.99 -2.57 19.11
C GLY A 36 -3.43 -2.92 19.47
N GLY A 37 -3.77 -2.88 20.76
CA GLY A 37 -5.13 -3.16 21.23
C GLY A 37 -5.28 -3.93 22.55
N GLN A 38 -4.20 -4.15 23.33
CA GLN A 38 -4.34 -4.82 24.63
C GLN A 38 -4.70 -3.81 25.73
N GLY A 39 -5.83 -4.04 26.43
CA GLY A 39 -6.22 -3.27 27.63
C GLY A 39 -6.95 -1.94 27.39
N GLY A 40 -7.70 -1.78 26.29
CA GLY A 40 -8.54 -0.60 26.05
C GLY A 40 -7.87 0.57 25.33
N ARG A 41 -6.65 0.36 24.81
CA ARG A 41 -5.99 1.31 23.90
C ARG A 41 -6.44 1.06 22.45
N SER A 42 -6.59 2.14 21.68
CA SER A 42 -7.06 2.12 20.28
C SER A 42 -6.33 1.08 19.44
N SER A 43 -7.08 0.16 18.84
CA SER A 43 -6.56 -0.84 17.91
C SER A 43 -5.91 -0.16 16.71
N VAL A 44 -4.68 -0.58 16.37
CA VAL A 44 -3.95 -0.11 15.19
C VAL A 44 -3.61 -1.31 14.32
N VAL A 45 -3.98 -1.23 13.05
CA VAL A 45 -3.71 -2.23 12.02
C VAL A 45 -2.52 -1.75 11.18
N PHE A 46 -1.52 -2.61 11.06
CA PHE A 46 -0.40 -2.45 10.14
C PHE A 46 -0.75 -3.13 8.81
N ILE A 47 -0.59 -2.43 7.69
CA ILE A 47 -0.90 -2.92 6.35
C ILE A 47 0.37 -2.89 5.51
N LEU A 48 0.72 -4.04 4.91
CA LEU A 48 1.85 -4.22 4.02
C LEU A 48 1.37 -4.63 2.62
N ASP A 49 1.73 -3.85 1.61
CA ASP A 49 1.73 -4.31 0.22
C ASP A 49 2.90 -5.28 0.01
N THR A 50 2.60 -6.56 -0.16
CA THR A 50 3.60 -7.63 -0.30
C THR A 50 4.29 -7.61 -1.67
N LYS A 51 3.73 -6.91 -2.66
CA LYS A 51 4.31 -6.78 -4.00
C LYS A 51 5.31 -5.64 -4.08
N GLU A 52 4.91 -4.47 -3.60
CA GLU A 52 5.70 -3.24 -3.76
C GLU A 52 6.36 -2.77 -2.47
N GLY A 53 5.96 -3.31 -1.31
CA GLY A 53 6.54 -2.97 0.00
C GLY A 53 5.96 -1.70 0.62
N HIS A 54 4.90 -1.12 0.05
CA HIS A 54 4.24 0.04 0.64
C HIS A 54 3.58 -0.28 1.98
N VAL A 55 3.65 0.66 2.92
CA VAL A 55 3.22 0.48 4.31
C VAL A 55 2.23 1.56 4.73
N TRP A 56 1.16 1.14 5.39
CA TRP A 56 0.19 2.01 6.03
C TRP A 56 -0.11 1.55 7.47
N THR A 57 -0.61 2.49 8.26
CA THR A 57 -1.29 2.18 9.53
C THR A 57 -2.73 2.66 9.45
N TRP A 58 -3.68 1.83 9.90
CA TRP A 58 -5.08 2.18 10.05
C TRP A 58 -5.49 2.10 11.52
N GLY A 59 -6.14 3.13 12.02
CA GLY A 59 -6.65 3.14 13.39
C GLY A 59 -7.41 4.42 13.71
N LEU A 60 -7.78 4.55 14.97
CA LEU A 60 -8.46 5.75 15.47
C LEU A 60 -7.44 6.86 15.74
N ALA A 61 -7.71 8.05 15.22
CA ALA A 61 -6.97 9.27 15.47
C ALA A 61 -7.86 10.29 16.19
N VAL A 62 -7.31 10.94 17.21
CA VAL A 62 -7.98 12.08 17.87
C VAL A 62 -7.71 13.34 17.07
N VAL A 63 -8.76 14.03 16.65
CA VAL A 63 -8.72 15.29 15.92
C VAL A 63 -9.42 16.36 16.77
N GLY A 64 -8.66 17.40 17.13
CA GLY A 64 -9.15 18.48 18.01
C GLY A 64 -9.49 17.98 19.41
N MET A 65 -10.46 18.62 20.07
CA MET A 65 -10.70 18.39 21.51
C MET A 65 -11.28 17.01 21.83
N LYS A 66 -12.08 16.37 20.96
CA LYS A 66 -12.71 15.06 21.24
C LYS A 66 -13.13 14.23 20.01
N LYS A 67 -12.86 14.66 18.77
CA LYS A 67 -13.36 13.94 17.60
C LYS A 67 -12.44 12.76 17.29
N VAL A 68 -12.92 11.54 17.52
CA VAL A 68 -12.22 10.33 17.13
C VAL A 68 -12.64 9.98 15.69
N VAL A 69 -11.67 9.82 14.79
CA VAL A 69 -11.92 9.41 13.40
C VAL A 69 -11.05 8.23 13.03
N GLU A 70 -11.56 7.36 12.17
CA GLU A 70 -10.71 6.38 11.50
C GLU A 70 -9.80 7.08 10.50
N ARG A 71 -8.51 6.74 10.53
CA ARG A 71 -7.50 7.30 9.63
C ARG A 71 -6.58 6.21 9.13
N ILE A 72 -6.38 6.16 7.82
CA ILE A 72 -5.26 5.46 7.20
C ILE A 72 -4.11 6.45 6.98
N THR A 73 -2.91 6.07 7.40
CA THR A 73 -1.71 6.92 7.31
C THR A 73 -0.63 6.16 6.57
N TYR A 74 -0.14 6.71 5.45
CA TYR A 74 1.01 6.15 4.75
C TYR A 74 2.28 6.35 5.58
N LYS A 75 3.06 5.28 5.73
CA LYS A 75 4.29 5.26 6.53
C LYS A 75 5.55 5.19 5.68
N GLY A 76 5.41 4.92 4.38
CA GLY A 76 6.53 4.79 3.47
C GLY A 76 6.56 3.41 2.82
N ARG A 77 7.76 2.98 2.43
CA ARG A 77 7.99 1.75 1.69
C ARG A 77 9.12 0.97 2.34
N VAL A 78 8.93 -0.31 2.57
CA VAL A 78 9.96 -1.24 2.99
C VAL A 78 10.52 -2.01 1.80
N ARG A 79 11.78 -2.41 1.90
CA ARG A 79 12.42 -3.36 0.99
C ARG A 79 13.26 -4.33 1.81
N PRO A 80 13.52 -5.55 1.31
CA PRO A 80 14.51 -6.43 1.93
C PRO A 80 15.85 -5.69 2.07
N GLY A 81 16.34 -5.60 3.31
CA GLY A 81 17.60 -4.95 3.65
C GLY A 81 18.62 -5.96 4.16
N LYS A 82 19.83 -5.49 4.46
CA LYS A 82 20.85 -6.34 5.11
C LYS A 82 20.61 -6.45 6.62
N LYS A 83 19.92 -5.47 7.20
CA LYS A 83 19.59 -5.41 8.63
C LYS A 83 18.14 -4.98 8.83
N MET A 84 17.52 -5.48 9.90
CA MET A 84 16.19 -5.02 10.32
C MET A 84 16.26 -3.53 10.69
N GLY A 85 15.29 -2.74 10.22
CA GLY A 85 15.20 -1.31 10.55
C GLY A 85 16.15 -0.40 9.78
N GLU A 86 16.83 -0.90 8.75
CA GLU A 86 17.67 -0.08 7.87
C GLU A 86 16.81 0.97 7.15
N VAL A 87 17.06 2.26 7.43
CA VAL A 87 16.41 3.39 6.75
C VAL A 87 17.22 3.72 5.49
N ILE A 88 16.58 3.60 4.34
CA ILE A 88 17.24 3.74 3.03
C ILE A 88 16.90 5.09 2.39
N GLU A 89 15.69 5.58 2.59
CA GLU A 89 15.23 6.89 2.15
C GLU A 89 14.34 7.49 3.25
N GLU A 90 14.71 8.69 3.71
CA GLU A 90 13.93 9.47 4.67
C GLU A 90 13.10 10.50 3.90
N ILE A 91 11.78 10.33 3.90
CA ILE A 91 10.88 11.35 3.35
C ILE A 91 10.64 12.39 4.43
N ILE A 92 11.46 13.44 4.43
CA ILE A 92 11.23 14.61 5.27
C ILE A 92 10.00 15.34 4.71
N THR A 93 8.84 15.09 5.31
CA THR A 93 7.66 15.92 5.06
C THR A 93 7.77 17.13 5.97
N THR A 94 8.39 18.20 5.47
CA THR A 94 8.36 19.50 6.15
C THR A 94 6.90 19.96 6.19
N SER A 95 6.26 19.90 7.37
CA SER A 95 4.92 20.46 7.52
C SER A 95 5.03 21.97 7.30
N ILE A 96 4.45 22.47 6.21
CA ILE A 96 4.29 23.89 5.93
C ILE A 96 3.29 24.44 6.96
N GLU A 97 3.74 24.70 8.19
CA GLU A 97 2.89 25.30 9.22
C GLU A 97 3.63 26.39 10.04
N ASP A 98 4.90 26.67 9.71
CA ASP A 98 5.74 27.63 10.44
C ASP A 98 5.98 28.96 9.69
N LYS A 99 4.97 29.48 8.98
CA LYS A 99 5.05 30.81 8.32
C LYS A 99 3.80 31.68 8.44
N ARG A 100 2.96 31.47 9.47
CA ARG A 100 1.79 32.34 9.72
C ARG A 100 1.82 33.03 11.08
N LYS A 101 3.02 33.43 11.53
CA LYS A 101 3.23 34.32 12.67
C LYS A 101 4.39 35.27 12.41
N GLU A 102 4.23 36.15 11.43
CA GLU A 102 4.84 37.50 11.44
C GLU A 102 3.81 38.50 10.93
#